data_AF-A0A385N4A9-F1
#
_entry.id   AF-A0A385N4A9-F1
#
_cell.length_a   1.000
_cell.length_b   1.000
_cell.length_c   1.000
_cell.angle_alpha   90.00
_cell.angle_beta   90.00
_cell.angle_gamma   90.00
#
_symmetry.space_group_name_H-M   'P 1'
#
loop_
_entity.id
_entity.type
_entity.pdbx_description
1 polymer ?
#
loop_
_entity_poly.entity_id
_entity_poly.type
_entity_poly.pdbx_seq_one_letter_code
_entity_poly.pdbx_strand_id
1 'polypeptide(L)'
;MSDPIKLKITRAGLTAFFDARANGIRLEVDKMKYSSDNFISVPMDERTDLNNIVSESNIVASGTSIATNTIRFVTVINSNSELHVGSMGVYTKEGVLFAIASVPNGSLFKVFNGISFTATFGLTLNAQILEQINVILDPNTALAYSMVADHENHINPHPQYAMGSEVIDAINQIHQELDGLGSGQGDLGGQMIGIGQSYGNVLAQRRNDGTVYVNTTPKPIMVFMQFHCSDGLSHGIVKLDGYQIATMYANQSNGSMNAYIPISFILMPNKGYSVSGGRMMSWFEMA
;
A
#
# COMPACT_ATOMS: atom_id res chain seq x y z
N MET A 1 14.95 15.54 22.22
CA MET A 1 13.91 15.50 23.27
C MET A 1 13.44 16.93 23.45
N SER A 2 12.16 17.24 23.20
CA SER A 2 11.61 18.57 23.49
C SER A 2 11.44 18.71 25.00
N ASP A 3 11.99 19.77 25.59
CA ASP A 3 11.76 20.04 27.00
C ASP A 3 10.27 20.30 27.24
N PRO A 4 9.66 19.68 28.27
CA PRO A 4 8.25 19.89 28.56
C PRO A 4 7.99 21.35 28.95
N ILE A 5 6.88 21.90 28.45
CA ILE A 5 6.47 23.27 28.78
C ILE A 5 6.00 23.29 30.23
N LYS A 6 6.71 24.05 31.08
CA LYS A 6 6.45 24.15 32.51
C LYS A 6 5.73 25.47 32.83
N LEU A 7 4.43 25.38 33.08
CA LEU A 7 3.64 26.50 33.57
C LEU A 7 3.99 26.80 35.03
N LYS A 8 4.13 28.08 35.35
CA LYS A 8 4.46 28.61 36.68
C LYS A 8 3.37 29.58 37.11
N ILE A 9 2.83 29.38 38.30
CA ILE A 9 1.78 30.25 38.87
C ILE A 9 2.38 31.64 39.11
N THR A 10 1.66 32.68 38.70
CA THR A 10 2.04 34.08 38.95
C THR A 10 1.64 34.50 40.36
N ARG A 11 2.15 35.65 40.83
CA ARG A 11 1.72 36.20 42.12
C ARG A 11 0.22 36.55 42.10
N ALA A 12 -0.25 37.17 41.02
CA ALA A 12 -1.65 37.52 40.84
C ALA A 12 -2.56 36.28 40.82
N GLY A 13 -2.16 35.21 40.14
CA GLY A 13 -2.88 33.95 40.10
C GLY A 13 -2.97 33.27 41.46
N LEU A 14 -1.88 33.30 42.23
CA LEU A 14 -1.87 32.75 43.59
C LEU A 14 -2.77 33.57 44.53
N THR A 15 -2.75 34.89 44.45
CA THR A 15 -3.63 35.76 45.22
C THR A 15 -5.10 35.53 44.86
N ALA A 16 -5.44 35.50 43.57
CA ALA A 16 -6.80 35.22 43.10
C ALA A 16 -7.31 33.86 43.60
N PHE A 17 -6.43 32.85 43.67
CA PHE A 17 -6.77 31.58 44.29
C PHE A 17 -7.13 31.70 45.77
N PHE A 18 -6.30 32.39 46.57
CA PHE A 18 -6.57 32.57 47.99
C PHE A 18 -7.79 33.46 48.27
N ASP A 19 -8.02 34.46 47.43
CA ASP A 19 -9.20 35.32 47.52
C ASP A 19 -10.47 34.53 47.19
N ALA A 20 -10.45 33.70 46.14
CA ALA A 20 -11.57 32.83 45.81
C ALA A 20 -11.87 31.89 46.99
N ARG A 21 -10.83 31.27 47.57
CA ARG A 21 -10.91 30.44 48.77
C ARG A 21 -11.53 31.17 49.96
N ALA A 22 -11.03 32.36 50.29
CA ALA A 22 -11.48 33.13 51.44
C ALA A 22 -12.97 33.50 51.30
N ASN A 23 -13.43 33.71 50.07
CA ASN A 23 -14.82 34.05 49.74
C ASN A 23 -15.72 32.83 49.49
N GLY A 24 -15.21 31.60 49.66
CA GLY A 24 -15.97 30.37 49.45
C GLY A 24 -16.40 30.14 47.99
N ILE A 25 -15.79 30.85 47.05
CA ILE A 25 -16.02 30.71 45.62
C ILE A 25 -14.91 29.89 44.96
N ARG A 26 -15.19 29.34 43.78
CA ARG A 26 -14.25 28.51 43.04
C ARG A 26 -13.62 29.33 41.92
N LEU A 27 -12.29 29.27 41.80
CA LEU A 27 -11.55 29.95 40.73
C LEU A 27 -11.75 29.21 39.40
N GLU A 28 -12.22 29.93 38.37
CA GLU A 28 -12.50 29.37 37.03
C GLU A 28 -11.43 29.86 36.04
N VAL A 29 -10.73 28.93 35.38
CA VAL A 29 -9.82 29.23 34.25
C VAL A 29 -10.59 29.13 32.94
N ASP A 30 -10.41 30.12 32.06
CA ASP A 30 -11.29 30.30 30.89
C ASP A 30 -10.53 30.33 29.57
N LYS A 31 -9.39 31.03 29.51
CA LYS A 31 -8.69 31.29 28.26
C LYS A 31 -7.17 31.16 28.37
N MET A 32 -6.56 30.88 27.24
CA MET A 32 -5.12 30.91 27.01
C MET A 32 -4.81 32.07 26.06
N LYS A 33 -3.84 32.91 26.43
CA LYS A 33 -3.23 33.87 25.49
C LYS A 33 -1.83 33.41 25.11
N TYR A 34 -1.48 33.61 23.85
CA TYR A 34 -0.18 33.27 23.28
C TYR A 34 0.50 34.54 22.81
N SER A 35 1.79 34.69 23.13
CA SER A 35 2.57 35.89 22.84
C SER A 35 3.83 35.55 22.07
N SER A 36 4.28 36.48 21.22
CA SER A 36 5.58 36.41 20.57
C SER A 36 6.74 36.77 21.50
N ASP A 37 6.47 37.35 22.67
CA ASP A 37 7.51 37.78 23.59
C ASP A 37 8.23 36.61 24.23
N ASN A 38 9.52 36.85 24.52
CA ASN A 38 10.38 35.95 25.26
C ASN A 38 10.81 36.56 26.58
N PHE A 39 10.90 35.72 27.60
CA PHE A 39 11.43 36.06 28.91
C PHE A 39 11.74 34.79 29.71
N ILE A 40 12.50 34.95 30.79
CA ILE A 40 12.70 33.88 31.77
C ILE A 40 11.44 33.80 32.63
N SER A 41 10.65 32.73 32.46
CA SER A 41 9.52 32.46 33.35
C SER A 41 10.04 32.05 34.73
N VAL A 42 9.53 32.66 35.80
CA VAL A 42 9.88 32.33 37.19
C VAL A 42 8.62 32.01 38.01
N PRO A 43 8.71 31.21 39.09
CA PRO A 43 7.60 31.04 40.02
C PRO A 43 7.23 32.39 40.66
N MET A 44 5.93 32.62 40.91
CA MET A 44 5.41 33.87 41.47
C MET A 44 5.80 35.11 40.67
N ASP A 45 5.79 34.99 39.34
CA ASP A 45 6.04 36.11 38.45
C ASP A 45 5.09 37.28 38.73
N GLU A 46 5.62 38.49 38.65
CA GLU A 46 4.95 39.73 39.00
C GLU A 46 4.05 40.27 37.88
N ARG A 47 4.18 39.72 36.66
CA ARG A 47 3.35 40.11 35.54
C ARG A 47 1.88 39.80 35.80
N THR A 48 1.02 40.74 35.44
CA THR A 48 -0.44 40.63 35.52
C THR A 48 -1.09 40.41 34.15
N ASP A 49 -0.34 40.59 33.05
CA ASP A 49 -0.76 40.33 31.68
C ASP A 49 0.47 39.97 30.81
N LEU A 50 0.21 39.44 29.62
CA LEU A 50 1.22 39.23 28.58
C LEU A 50 1.11 40.34 27.52
N ASN A 51 2.26 40.75 26.99
CA ASN A 51 2.33 41.71 25.89
C ASN A 51 2.43 40.97 24.55
N ASN A 52 2.31 41.69 23.43
CA ASN A 52 2.50 41.16 22.07
C ASN A 52 1.74 39.85 21.80
N ILE A 53 0.44 39.85 22.10
CA ILE A 53 -0.43 38.70 21.90
C ILE A 53 -0.57 38.41 20.41
N VAL A 54 -0.28 37.17 20.02
CA VAL A 54 -0.39 36.67 18.65
C VAL A 54 -1.63 35.80 18.43
N SER A 55 -2.19 35.23 19.50
CA SER A 55 -3.44 34.45 19.44
C SER A 55 -4.06 34.31 20.82
N GLU A 56 -5.36 34.05 20.85
CA GLU A 56 -6.09 33.66 22.05
C GLU A 56 -6.93 32.40 21.75
N SER A 57 -7.17 31.59 22.77
CA SER A 57 -7.99 30.38 22.63
C SER A 57 -8.71 30.08 23.93
N ASN A 58 -9.94 29.59 23.82
CA ASN A 58 -10.69 29.14 24.97
C ASN A 58 -10.12 27.80 25.46
N ILE A 59 -10.16 27.59 26.78
CA ILE A 59 -9.92 26.29 27.36
C ILE A 59 -11.17 25.44 27.09
N VAL A 60 -11.02 24.44 26.22
CA VAL A 60 -12.16 23.63 25.74
C VAL A 60 -12.45 22.43 26.62
N ALA A 61 -11.47 22.00 27.42
CA ALA A 61 -11.62 20.86 28.30
C ALA A 61 -10.63 20.99 29.45
N SER A 62 -11.05 20.64 30.66
CA SER A 62 -10.15 20.63 31.81
C SER A 62 -10.58 19.59 32.84
N GLY A 63 -9.62 19.06 33.59
CA GLY A 63 -9.87 18.16 34.73
C GLY A 63 -8.81 18.32 35.81
N THR A 64 -9.15 17.96 37.05
CA THR A 64 -8.19 17.87 38.16
C THR A 64 -7.85 16.41 38.44
N SER A 65 -6.59 16.14 38.73
CA SER A 65 -6.15 14.85 39.26
C SER A 65 -5.64 15.06 40.67
N ILE A 66 -6.43 14.62 41.65
CA ILE A 66 -6.13 14.72 43.08
C ILE A 66 -4.87 13.91 43.43
N ALA A 67 -4.71 12.73 42.83
CA ALA A 67 -3.56 11.87 43.07
C ALA A 67 -2.21 12.49 42.63
N THR A 68 -2.21 13.32 41.60
CA THR A 68 -0.99 13.96 41.05
C THR A 68 -0.91 15.46 41.34
N ASN A 69 -1.90 16.02 42.03
CA ASN A 69 -2.05 17.45 42.24
C ASN A 69 -1.91 18.28 40.96
N THR A 70 -2.57 17.85 39.88
CA THR A 70 -2.46 18.54 38.57
C THR A 70 -3.81 18.99 38.04
N ILE A 71 -3.88 20.23 37.54
CA ILE A 71 -4.90 20.64 36.58
C ILE A 71 -4.41 20.22 35.19
N ARG A 72 -5.28 19.57 34.42
CA ARG A 72 -5.08 19.30 33.00
C ARG A 72 -6.05 20.14 32.21
N PHE A 73 -5.63 20.70 31.09
CA PHE A 73 -6.54 21.40 30.19
C PHE A 73 -6.08 21.30 28.74
N VAL A 74 -7.06 21.38 27.84
CA VAL A 74 -6.87 21.35 26.39
C VAL A 74 -7.26 22.69 25.80
N THR A 75 -6.50 23.10 24.79
CA THR A 75 -6.76 24.29 24.00
C THR A 75 -6.52 23.97 22.52
N VAL A 76 -7.31 24.60 21.66
CA VAL A 76 -7.22 24.47 20.21
C VAL A 76 -6.92 25.84 19.62
N ILE A 77 -5.78 25.94 18.94
CA ILE A 77 -5.31 27.16 18.28
C ILE A 77 -5.54 26.99 16.79
N ASN A 78 -6.32 27.91 16.21
CA ASN A 78 -6.55 27.98 14.77
C ASN A 78 -5.90 29.26 14.24
N SER A 79 -5.03 29.14 13.24
CA SER A 79 -4.34 30.28 12.65
C SER A 79 -4.25 30.19 11.13
N ASN A 80 -4.46 31.33 10.48
CA ASN A 80 -4.32 31.52 9.03
C ASN A 80 -2.92 32.05 8.64
N SER A 81 -1.99 32.06 9.60
CA SER A 81 -0.59 32.46 9.41
C SER A 81 0.30 31.64 10.34
N GLU A 82 1.58 31.48 9.99
CA GLU A 82 2.55 30.86 10.90
C GLU A 82 2.68 31.73 12.16
N LEU A 83 2.48 31.12 13.34
CA LEU A 83 2.64 31.80 14.63
C LEU A 83 3.87 31.25 15.35
N HIS A 84 4.69 32.17 15.83
CA HIS A 84 5.80 31.88 16.73
C HIS A 84 5.40 32.24 18.16
N VAL A 85 5.19 31.23 19.00
CA VAL A 85 4.78 31.44 20.39
C VAL A 85 6.01 31.44 21.27
N GLY A 86 6.46 32.62 21.70
CA GLY A 86 7.57 32.79 22.64
C GLY A 86 7.17 32.57 24.10
N SER A 87 5.92 32.91 24.43
CA SER A 87 5.33 32.75 25.75
C SER A 87 3.83 32.53 25.70
N MET A 88 3.26 32.02 26.80
CA MET A 88 1.83 31.79 26.96
C MET A 88 1.38 32.03 28.39
N GLY A 89 0.09 32.33 28.54
CA GLY A 89 -0.54 32.61 29.82
C GLY A 89 -1.90 31.96 29.93
N VAL A 90 -2.17 31.37 31.09
CA VAL A 90 -3.49 30.87 31.50
C VAL A 90 -4.20 32.01 32.22
N TYR A 91 -5.43 32.31 31.84
CA TYR A 91 -6.21 33.38 32.45
C TYR A 91 -7.49 32.85 33.10
N THR A 92 -7.85 33.47 34.22
CA THR A 92 -9.14 33.24 34.86
C THR A 92 -10.26 33.92 34.07
N LYS A 93 -11.50 33.57 34.38
CA LYS A 93 -12.70 34.19 33.81
C LYS A 93 -12.76 35.69 34.08
N GLU A 94 -12.25 36.12 35.23
CA GLU A 94 -12.14 37.52 35.65
C GLU A 94 -10.97 38.25 34.97
N GLY A 95 -10.19 37.56 34.13
CA GLY A 95 -9.08 38.14 33.39
C GLY A 95 -7.76 38.18 34.16
N VAL A 96 -7.64 37.49 35.30
CA VAL A 96 -6.38 37.42 36.04
C VAL A 96 -5.43 36.46 35.33
N LEU A 97 -4.19 36.90 35.06
CA LEU A 97 -3.13 36.02 34.57
C LEU A 97 -2.73 35.03 35.68
N PHE A 98 -3.20 33.79 35.57
CA PHE A 98 -3.07 32.76 36.59
C PHE A 98 -1.72 32.06 36.57
N ALA A 99 -1.26 31.66 35.39
CA ALA A 99 0.01 30.96 35.22
C ALA A 99 0.66 31.33 33.88
N ILE A 100 1.99 31.25 33.81
CA ILE A 100 2.77 31.59 32.63
C ILE A 100 3.79 30.51 32.28
N ALA A 101 4.11 30.41 30.99
CA ALA A 101 5.30 29.72 30.51
C ALA A 101 5.97 30.56 29.41
N SER A 102 7.30 30.54 29.37
CA SER A 102 8.09 31.29 28.40
C SER A 102 9.48 30.68 28.27
N VAL A 103 10.08 30.84 27.08
CA VAL A 103 11.51 30.59 26.83
C VAL A 103 12.28 31.91 26.80
N PRO A 104 13.57 31.92 27.20
CA PRO A 104 14.38 33.14 27.19
C PRO A 104 14.62 33.69 25.77
N ASN A 105 14.67 32.81 24.76
CA ASN A 105 14.82 33.14 23.34
C ASN A 105 14.11 32.07 22.49
N GLY A 106 13.58 32.47 21.33
CA GLY A 106 12.99 31.54 20.35
C GLY A 106 11.51 31.30 20.56
N SER A 107 11.03 30.09 20.26
CA SER A 107 9.60 29.74 20.39
C SER A 107 9.42 28.48 21.25
N LEU A 108 8.45 28.50 22.16
CA LEU A 108 7.93 27.32 22.86
C LEU A 108 7.42 26.29 21.85
N PHE A 109 6.65 26.76 20.88
CA PHE A 109 6.21 25.99 19.72
C PHE A 109 5.82 26.94 18.58
N LYS A 110 5.59 26.34 17.41
CA LYS A 110 5.07 27.03 16.23
C LYS A 110 3.71 26.45 15.85
N VAL A 111 2.81 27.32 15.42
CA VAL A 111 1.55 26.92 14.79
C VAL A 111 1.68 27.21 13.30
N PHE A 112 1.54 26.19 12.46
CA PHE A 112 1.65 26.34 11.01
C PHE A 112 0.35 26.83 10.39
N ASN A 113 0.46 27.58 9.30
CA ASN A 113 -0.69 28.13 8.58
C ASN A 113 -1.66 27.01 8.13
N GLY A 114 -2.93 27.16 8.45
CA GLY A 114 -4.01 26.28 7.98
C GLY A 114 -4.10 24.94 8.71
N ILE A 115 -3.34 24.75 9.79
CA ILE A 115 -3.37 23.54 10.63
C ILE A 115 -3.88 23.90 12.02
N SER A 116 -4.98 23.27 12.45
CA SER A 116 -5.45 23.35 13.83
C SER A 116 -4.45 22.68 14.77
N PHE A 117 -3.92 23.45 15.72
CA PHE A 117 -2.99 22.94 16.72
C PHE A 117 -3.73 22.68 18.03
N THR A 118 -3.76 21.42 18.47
CA THR A 118 -4.34 21.03 19.75
C THR A 118 -3.23 20.71 20.74
N ALA A 119 -3.27 21.35 21.91
CA ALA A 119 -2.31 21.11 22.98
C ALA A 119 -2.99 20.79 24.30
N THR A 120 -2.43 19.80 24.99
CA THR A 120 -2.80 19.45 26.36
C THR A 120 -1.72 19.93 27.31
N PHE A 121 -2.11 20.67 28.34
CA PHE A 121 -1.22 21.20 29.36
C PHE A 121 -1.53 20.59 30.71
N GLY A 122 -0.47 20.41 31.52
CA GLY A 122 -0.55 20.04 32.92
C GLY A 122 0.06 21.13 33.79
N LEU A 123 -0.68 21.58 34.80
CA LEU A 123 -0.19 22.48 35.84
C LEU A 123 -0.21 21.74 37.18
N THR A 124 0.96 21.48 37.74
CA THR A 124 1.09 20.94 39.09
C THR A 124 0.89 22.05 40.11
N LEU A 125 0.09 21.76 41.13
CA LEU A 125 -0.20 22.64 42.25
C LEU A 125 0.27 21.97 43.55
N ASN A 126 0.35 22.75 44.63
CA ASN A 126 0.50 22.17 45.96
C ASN A 126 -0.81 21.47 46.37
N ALA A 127 -0.74 20.36 47.11
CA ALA A 127 -1.91 19.55 47.50
C ALA A 127 -3.02 20.35 48.20
N GLN A 128 -2.64 21.35 49.01
CA GLN A 128 -3.59 22.24 49.71
C GLN A 128 -4.39 23.15 48.76
N ILE A 129 -3.94 23.32 47.52
CA ILE A 129 -4.57 24.19 46.51
C ILE A 129 -5.61 23.42 45.68
N LEU A 130 -5.48 22.09 45.51
CA LEU A 130 -6.35 21.33 44.60
C LEU A 130 -7.79 21.17 45.09
N GLU A 131 -8.00 21.01 46.40
CA GLU A 131 -9.32 20.70 46.97
C GLU A 131 -10.37 21.81 46.74
N GLN A 132 -9.94 22.98 46.27
CA GLN A 132 -10.77 24.18 46.17
C GLN A 132 -10.90 24.75 44.76
N ILE A 133 -10.27 24.13 43.76
CA ILE A 133 -10.44 24.50 42.36
C ILE A 133 -11.53 23.61 41.77
N ASN A 134 -12.64 24.23 41.36
CA ASN A 134 -13.66 23.56 40.56
C ASN A 134 -13.35 23.78 39.11
N VAL A 135 -12.72 22.77 38.53
CA VAL A 135 -12.58 22.70 37.10
C VAL A 135 -13.92 22.21 36.55
N ILE A 136 -14.56 23.01 35.71
CA ILE A 136 -15.78 22.58 35.01
C ILE A 136 -15.35 21.47 34.06
N LEU A 137 -15.72 20.24 34.42
CA LEU A 137 -15.55 19.06 33.57
C LEU A 137 -16.46 19.24 32.35
N ASP A 138 -15.89 19.49 31.18
CA ASP A 138 -16.60 19.21 29.95
C ASP A 138 -16.79 17.68 29.90
N PRO A 139 -18.04 17.17 29.89
CA PRO A 139 -18.33 15.74 29.84
C PRO A 139 -17.72 15.04 28.61
N ASN A 140 -17.33 15.81 27.58
CA ASN A 140 -16.68 15.29 26.39
C ASN A 140 -15.16 15.15 26.51
N THR A 141 -14.54 15.60 27.62
CA THR A 141 -13.08 15.51 27.81
C THR A 141 -12.60 14.06 27.96
N ALA A 142 -13.35 13.26 28.72
CA ALA A 142 -13.08 11.84 28.85
C ALA A 142 -13.23 11.12 27.49
N LEU A 143 -14.22 11.56 26.70
CA LEU A 143 -14.41 11.10 25.32
C LEU A 143 -13.26 11.52 24.41
N ALA A 144 -12.76 12.75 24.49
CA ALA A 144 -11.62 13.19 23.68
C ALA A 144 -10.34 12.41 24.02
N TYR A 145 -10.08 12.16 25.31
CA TYR A 145 -8.96 11.33 25.75
C TYR A 145 -9.13 9.86 25.34
N SER A 146 -10.36 9.33 25.41
CA SER A 146 -10.63 7.97 24.92
C SER A 146 -10.50 7.90 23.40
N MET A 147 -10.95 8.91 22.65
CA MET A 147 -10.84 8.96 21.19
C MET A 147 -9.38 9.09 20.73
N VAL A 148 -8.55 9.84 21.46
CA VAL A 148 -7.10 9.90 21.20
C VAL A 148 -6.44 8.57 21.56
N ALA A 149 -6.79 7.95 22.68
CA ALA A 149 -6.25 6.65 23.06
C ALA A 149 -6.73 5.52 22.10
N ASP A 150 -7.98 5.57 21.65
CA ASP A 150 -8.55 4.65 20.67
C ASP A 150 -7.89 4.86 19.31
N HIS A 151 -7.60 6.11 18.93
CA HIS A 151 -6.82 6.45 17.75
C HIS A 151 -5.36 5.97 17.87
N GLU A 152 -4.69 6.10 19.01
CA GLU A 152 -3.32 5.57 19.21
C GLU A 152 -3.27 4.04 19.21
N ASN A 153 -4.33 3.37 19.67
CA ASN A 153 -4.41 1.91 19.74
C ASN A 153 -5.00 1.26 18.49
N HIS A 154 -5.56 2.03 17.55
CA HIS A 154 -6.08 1.49 16.30
C HIS A 154 -4.93 1.09 15.37
N ILE A 155 -4.98 -0.10 14.80
CA ILE A 155 -3.93 -0.63 13.90
C ILE A 155 -3.66 0.30 12.70
N ASN A 156 -4.69 1.01 12.21
CA ASN A 156 -4.59 1.97 11.11
C ASN A 156 -5.43 3.22 11.43
N PRO A 157 -4.93 4.16 12.25
CA PRO A 157 -5.73 5.31 12.68
C PRO A 157 -5.89 6.37 11.59
N HIS A 158 -5.01 6.33 10.58
CA HIS A 158 -4.98 7.28 9.49
C HIS A 158 -5.33 6.55 8.19
N PRO A 159 -6.33 7.00 7.42
CA PRO A 159 -6.76 6.36 6.17
C PRO A 159 -5.64 6.15 5.13
N GLN A 160 -4.57 6.95 5.20
CA GLN A 160 -3.38 6.77 4.35
C GLN A 160 -2.64 5.44 4.57
N TYR A 161 -2.66 4.88 5.80
CA TYR A 161 -2.06 3.57 6.08
C TYR A 161 -2.94 2.42 5.59
N ALA A 162 -4.27 2.57 5.63
CA ALA A 162 -5.20 1.61 5.04
C ALA A 162 -5.01 1.52 3.51
N MET A 163 -4.82 2.66 2.84
CA MET A 163 -4.46 2.68 1.41
C MET A 163 -3.10 2.04 1.14
N GLY A 164 -2.15 2.15 2.07
CA GLY A 164 -0.85 1.45 1.99
C GLY A 164 -0.99 -0.07 2.00
N SER A 165 -1.80 -0.63 2.91
CA SER A 165 -2.07 -2.07 2.95
C SER A 165 -2.81 -2.56 1.71
N GLU A 166 -3.81 -1.80 1.23
CA GLU A 166 -4.56 -2.16 0.01
C GLU A 166 -3.65 -2.17 -1.22
N VAL A 167 -2.70 -1.22 -1.31
CA VAL A 167 -1.69 -1.20 -2.38
C VAL A 167 -0.74 -2.39 -2.28
N ILE A 168 -0.30 -2.77 -1.07
CA ILE A 168 0.56 -3.93 -0.87
C ILE A 168 -0.17 -5.23 -1.24
N ASP A 169 -1.43 -5.37 -0.86
CA ASP A 169 -2.24 -6.54 -1.19
C ASP A 169 -2.47 -6.64 -2.71
N ALA A 170 -2.74 -5.51 -3.37
CA ALA A 170 -2.84 -5.45 -4.83
C ALA A 170 -1.52 -5.83 -5.53
N ILE A 171 -0.37 -5.38 -5.01
CA ILE A 171 0.95 -5.75 -5.54
C ILE A 171 1.21 -7.26 -5.37
N ASN A 172 0.86 -7.83 -4.22
CA ASN A 172 1.03 -9.26 -3.96
C ASN A 172 0.13 -10.11 -4.87
N GLN A 173 -1.10 -9.67 -5.11
CA GLN A 173 -2.01 -10.33 -6.04
C GLN A 173 -1.46 -10.30 -7.47
N ILE A 174 -0.93 -9.16 -7.92
CA ILE A 174 -0.30 -9.04 -9.25
C ILE A 174 0.90 -9.98 -9.38
N HIS A 175 1.75 -10.08 -8.35
CA HIS A 175 2.87 -11.04 -8.38
C HIS A 175 2.38 -12.49 -8.49
N GLN A 176 1.33 -12.87 -7.75
CA GLN A 176 0.74 -14.21 -7.85
C GLN A 176 0.13 -14.49 -9.23
N GLU A 177 -0.51 -13.49 -9.85
CA GLU A 177 -1.03 -13.61 -11.22
C GLU A 177 0.10 -13.74 -12.25
N LEU A 178 1.20 -13.01 -12.09
CA LEU A 178 2.39 -13.12 -12.95
C LEU A 178 3.10 -14.48 -12.79
N ASP A 179 3.27 -14.95 -11.56
CA ASP A 179 3.82 -16.28 -11.28
C ASP A 179 2.87 -17.38 -11.78
N GLY A 180 1.57 -17.16 -11.70
CA GLY A 180 0.52 -18.00 -12.28
C GLY A 180 0.57 -18.05 -13.81
N LEU A 181 0.89 -16.94 -14.48
CA LEU A 181 1.10 -16.91 -15.94
C LEU A 181 2.39 -17.63 -16.33
N GLY A 182 3.47 -17.46 -15.56
CA GLY A 182 4.74 -18.17 -15.77
C GLY A 182 4.65 -19.69 -15.51
N SER A 183 3.76 -20.12 -14.63
CA SER A 183 3.54 -21.54 -14.27
C SER A 183 2.37 -22.19 -15.03
N GLY A 184 1.39 -21.42 -15.48
CA GLY A 184 0.20 -21.85 -16.23
C GLY A 184 0.38 -21.90 -17.74
N GLN A 185 1.36 -21.17 -18.29
CA GLN A 185 1.94 -21.49 -19.59
C GLN A 185 2.98 -22.59 -19.41
N GLY A 186 2.55 -23.83 -19.15
CA GLY A 186 3.46 -24.97 -19.10
C GLY A 186 4.37 -24.96 -20.32
N ASP A 187 5.67 -24.77 -20.11
CA ASP A 187 6.78 -24.78 -21.09
C ASP A 187 6.35 -24.71 -22.58
N LEU A 188 5.67 -23.63 -22.97
CA LEU A 188 5.35 -23.40 -24.38
C LEU A 188 6.63 -23.12 -25.18
N GLY A 189 7.71 -22.67 -24.53
CA GLY A 189 9.02 -22.49 -25.17
C GLY A 189 9.65 -23.81 -25.64
N GLY A 190 9.40 -24.91 -24.91
CA GLY A 190 9.93 -26.23 -25.21
C GLY A 190 9.09 -27.07 -26.18
N GLN A 191 7.76 -26.89 -26.22
CA GLN A 191 6.85 -27.80 -26.93
C GLN A 191 6.31 -27.29 -28.27
N MET A 192 6.61 -26.04 -28.64
CA MET A 192 6.13 -25.46 -29.91
C MET A 192 6.92 -26.01 -31.11
N ILE A 193 6.18 -26.53 -32.08
CA ILE A 193 6.72 -26.98 -33.38
C ILE A 193 7.42 -25.80 -34.07
N GLY A 194 8.66 -26.01 -34.52
CA GLY A 194 9.46 -25.03 -35.28
C GLY A 194 10.45 -24.20 -34.45
N ILE A 195 10.36 -24.15 -33.12
CA ILE A 195 11.36 -23.45 -32.31
C ILE A 195 12.60 -24.33 -32.11
N GLY A 196 13.71 -23.94 -32.75
CA GLY A 196 14.99 -24.66 -32.66
C GLY A 196 15.08 -25.95 -33.47
N GLN A 197 14.08 -26.23 -34.31
CA GLN A 197 14.05 -27.38 -35.21
C GLN A 197 14.55 -27.00 -36.61
N SER A 198 15.09 -27.97 -37.34
CA SER A 198 15.60 -27.77 -38.71
C SER A 198 14.93 -28.71 -39.70
N TYR A 199 14.82 -28.29 -40.96
CA TYR A 199 14.30 -29.14 -42.04
C TYR A 199 15.39 -30.09 -42.55
N GLY A 200 15.15 -31.40 -42.48
CA GLY A 200 15.98 -32.42 -43.09
C GLY A 200 15.26 -33.12 -44.24
N ASN A 201 15.89 -33.21 -45.41
CA ASN A 201 15.42 -34.11 -46.47
C ASN A 201 15.77 -35.55 -46.08
N VAL A 202 14.74 -36.36 -45.84
CA VAL A 202 14.87 -37.75 -45.40
C VAL A 202 14.55 -38.76 -46.50
N LEU A 203 14.36 -38.31 -47.75
CA LEU A 203 13.93 -39.16 -48.86
C LEU A 203 14.85 -40.36 -49.09
N ALA A 204 16.16 -40.20 -48.93
CA ALA A 204 17.13 -41.28 -49.13
C ALA A 204 17.16 -42.28 -47.96
N GLN A 205 16.71 -41.86 -46.78
CA GLN A 205 16.74 -42.64 -45.53
C GLN A 205 15.40 -43.35 -45.25
N ARG A 206 14.36 -43.00 -45.99
CA ARG A 206 13.00 -43.53 -45.81
C ARG A 206 12.58 -44.39 -47.01
N ARG A 207 11.65 -45.30 -46.76
CA ARG A 207 11.07 -46.23 -47.73
C ARG A 207 9.56 -46.17 -47.63
N ASN A 208 8.89 -46.29 -48.77
CA ASN A 208 7.44 -46.32 -48.87
C ASN A 208 6.92 -47.76 -49.05
N ASP A 209 7.49 -48.71 -48.30
CA ASP A 209 7.16 -50.14 -48.29
C ASP A 209 6.32 -50.56 -47.07
N GLY A 210 5.87 -49.58 -46.27
CA GLY A 210 5.14 -49.81 -45.02
C GLY A 210 6.02 -49.83 -43.77
N THR A 211 7.34 -49.65 -43.89
CA THR A 211 8.24 -49.47 -42.75
C THR A 211 7.74 -48.35 -41.83
N VAL A 212 7.73 -48.61 -40.52
CA VAL A 212 7.31 -47.65 -39.49
C VAL A 212 8.51 -46.84 -39.01
N TYR A 213 8.40 -45.53 -39.05
CA TYR A 213 9.38 -44.56 -38.55
C TYR A 213 8.86 -43.90 -37.28
N VAL A 214 9.63 -44.00 -36.21
CA VAL A 214 9.26 -43.46 -34.89
C VAL A 214 9.95 -42.12 -34.67
N ASN A 215 9.20 -41.14 -34.17
CA ASN A 215 9.79 -39.91 -33.67
C ASN A 215 10.52 -40.17 -32.35
N THR A 216 11.85 -40.26 -32.41
CA THR A 216 12.71 -40.44 -31.23
C THR A 216 13.13 -39.14 -30.57
N THR A 217 12.70 -37.98 -31.09
CA THR A 217 13.00 -36.69 -30.49
C THR A 217 12.09 -36.45 -29.27
N PRO A 218 12.53 -35.64 -28.28
CA PRO A 218 11.71 -35.32 -27.12
C PRO A 218 10.55 -34.36 -27.44
N LYS A 219 10.38 -33.94 -28.71
CA LYS A 219 9.40 -32.94 -29.15
C LYS A 219 8.57 -33.44 -30.33
N PRO A 220 7.38 -32.89 -30.58
CA PRO A 220 6.67 -33.17 -31.82
C PRO A 220 7.50 -32.74 -33.03
N ILE A 221 7.43 -33.52 -34.11
CA ILE A 221 8.04 -33.17 -35.41
C ILE A 221 6.94 -32.96 -36.45
N MET A 222 7.24 -32.18 -37.48
CA MET A 222 6.34 -32.04 -38.63
C MET A 222 6.91 -32.77 -39.84
N VAL A 223 6.10 -33.64 -40.43
CA VAL A 223 6.48 -34.41 -41.62
C VAL A 223 5.81 -33.78 -42.84
N PHE A 224 6.57 -33.57 -43.90
CA PHE A 224 6.09 -33.07 -45.19
C PHE A 224 6.48 -34.06 -46.28
N MET A 225 5.53 -34.44 -47.11
CA MET A 225 5.71 -35.43 -48.16
C MET A 225 5.02 -34.97 -49.43
N GLN A 226 5.60 -35.26 -50.58
CA GLN A 226 4.95 -35.07 -51.86
C GLN A 226 5.02 -36.36 -52.63
N PHE A 227 3.86 -36.85 -53.05
CA PHE A 227 3.79 -38.03 -53.90
C PHE A 227 3.46 -37.61 -55.32
N HIS A 228 3.95 -38.40 -56.25
CA HIS A 228 3.52 -38.39 -57.64
C HIS A 228 2.54 -39.52 -57.87
N CYS A 229 1.35 -39.17 -58.34
CA CYS A 229 0.31 -40.09 -58.74
C CYS A 229 0.07 -39.94 -60.25
N SER A 230 0.10 -41.07 -60.95
CA SER A 230 -0.19 -41.19 -62.37
C SER A 230 -0.94 -42.48 -62.62
N ASP A 231 -1.51 -42.61 -63.83
CA ASP A 231 -2.22 -43.82 -64.22
C ASP A 231 -1.32 -45.06 -64.07
N GLY A 232 -1.84 -46.12 -63.45
CA GLY A 232 -1.13 -47.38 -63.24
C GLY A 232 -0.15 -47.42 -62.06
N LEU A 233 0.04 -46.33 -61.30
CA LEU A 233 0.80 -46.39 -60.03
C LEU A 233 -0.05 -46.96 -58.89
N SER A 234 0.61 -47.71 -57.99
CA SER A 234 -0.03 -48.21 -56.78
C SER A 234 -0.47 -47.05 -55.86
N HIS A 235 -1.55 -47.28 -55.10
CA HIS A 235 -2.09 -46.26 -54.21
C HIS A 235 -1.10 -45.96 -53.08
N GLY A 236 -0.93 -44.69 -52.75
CA GLY A 236 -0.17 -44.26 -51.58
C GLY A 236 -1.06 -44.29 -50.33
N ILE A 237 -0.59 -44.87 -49.24
CA ILE A 237 -1.27 -44.86 -47.95
C ILE A 237 -0.30 -44.32 -46.90
N VAL A 238 -0.76 -43.35 -46.12
CA VAL A 238 -0.04 -42.82 -44.95
C VAL A 238 -0.79 -43.22 -43.68
N LYS A 239 -0.07 -43.85 -42.76
CA LYS A 239 -0.58 -44.20 -41.43
C LYS A 239 0.18 -43.47 -40.34
N LEU A 240 -0.54 -42.97 -39.33
CA LEU A 240 -0.01 -42.34 -38.13
C LEU A 240 -0.51 -43.13 -36.92
N ASP A 241 0.42 -43.69 -36.14
CA ASP A 241 0.14 -44.54 -34.99
C ASP A 241 -0.83 -45.70 -35.30
N GLY A 242 -0.69 -46.28 -36.50
CA GLY A 242 -1.55 -47.35 -37.01
C GLY A 242 -2.84 -46.89 -37.70
N TYR A 243 -3.24 -45.63 -37.53
CA TYR A 243 -4.44 -45.06 -38.18
C TYR A 243 -4.13 -44.54 -39.57
N GLN A 244 -4.92 -44.91 -40.56
CA GLN A 244 -4.80 -44.36 -41.92
C GLN A 244 -5.30 -42.92 -41.94
N ILE A 245 -4.38 -41.96 -42.11
CA ILE A 245 -4.70 -40.52 -42.12
C ILE A 245 -4.82 -39.96 -43.53
N ALA A 246 -4.26 -40.65 -44.52
CA ALA A 246 -4.39 -40.26 -45.92
C ALA A 246 -4.35 -41.48 -46.85
N THR A 247 -5.09 -41.36 -47.94
CA THR A 247 -5.07 -42.28 -49.08
C THR A 247 -4.95 -41.48 -50.35
N MET A 248 -4.09 -41.95 -51.23
CA MET A 248 -3.72 -41.24 -52.44
C MET A 248 -4.06 -42.12 -53.62
N TYR A 249 -5.05 -41.67 -54.36
CA TYR A 249 -5.62 -42.38 -55.47
C TYR A 249 -5.81 -41.40 -56.62
N ALA A 250 -5.43 -41.84 -57.81
CA ALA A 250 -5.55 -41.07 -59.03
C ALA A 250 -6.12 -42.03 -60.08
N ASN A 251 -7.30 -41.72 -60.60
CA ASN A 251 -7.94 -42.42 -61.71
C ASN A 251 -8.44 -41.41 -62.75
N GLN A 252 -8.13 -41.64 -64.02
CA GLN A 252 -8.63 -40.87 -65.14
C GLN A 252 -9.28 -41.80 -66.17
N SER A 253 -10.52 -41.48 -66.57
CA SER A 253 -11.29 -42.31 -67.50
C SER A 253 -10.91 -42.13 -68.98
N ASN A 254 -10.26 -41.02 -69.33
CA ASN A 254 -9.72 -40.74 -70.68
C ASN A 254 -8.60 -39.69 -70.61
N GLY A 255 -7.47 -39.93 -71.29
CA GLY A 255 -6.25 -39.09 -71.22
C GLY A 255 -5.18 -39.65 -70.28
N SER A 256 -4.23 -38.81 -69.86
CA SER A 256 -3.20 -39.17 -68.88
C SER A 256 -3.20 -38.21 -67.69
N MET A 257 -3.15 -38.76 -66.47
CA MET A 257 -3.06 -37.97 -65.25
C MET A 257 -1.63 -37.92 -64.73
N ASN A 258 -1.22 -36.72 -64.34
CA ASN A 258 0.00 -36.48 -63.59
C ASN A 258 -0.31 -35.49 -62.47
N ALA A 259 -0.37 -35.98 -61.24
CA ALA A 259 -0.70 -35.20 -60.06
C ALA A 259 0.41 -35.30 -59.00
N TYR A 260 0.72 -34.16 -58.39
CA TYR A 260 1.64 -34.07 -57.25
C TYR A 260 0.86 -33.68 -56.02
N ILE A 261 0.73 -34.61 -55.07
CA ILE A 261 -0.14 -34.43 -53.91
C ILE A 261 0.74 -34.25 -52.66
N PRO A 262 0.72 -33.06 -52.04
CA PRO A 262 1.40 -32.82 -50.79
C PRO A 262 0.60 -33.39 -49.61
N ILE A 263 1.30 -33.91 -48.62
CA ILE A 263 0.75 -34.36 -47.34
C ILE A 263 1.64 -33.80 -46.24
N SER A 264 1.03 -33.26 -45.19
CA SER A 264 1.74 -32.90 -43.97
C SER A 264 0.96 -33.32 -42.73
N PHE A 265 1.69 -33.67 -41.68
CA PHE A 265 1.12 -34.04 -40.38
C PHE A 265 2.14 -33.84 -39.26
N ILE A 266 1.61 -33.76 -38.03
CA ILE A 266 2.40 -33.69 -36.80
C ILE A 266 2.57 -35.10 -36.25
N LEU A 267 3.80 -35.44 -35.87
CA LEU A 267 4.14 -36.71 -35.23
C LEU A 267 4.65 -36.46 -33.82
N MET A 268 3.88 -36.90 -32.82
CA MET A 268 4.21 -36.75 -31.41
C MET A 268 5.42 -37.61 -31.01
N PRO A 269 6.15 -37.26 -29.93
CA PRO A 269 7.22 -38.08 -29.39
C PRO A 269 6.79 -39.54 -29.17
N ASN A 270 7.68 -40.48 -29.50
CA ASN A 270 7.47 -41.93 -29.37
C ASN A 270 6.29 -42.51 -30.19
N LYS A 271 5.73 -41.72 -31.12
CA LYS A 271 4.73 -42.21 -32.08
C LYS A 271 5.38 -42.55 -33.41
N GLY A 272 4.79 -43.52 -34.10
CA GLY A 272 5.26 -43.99 -35.39
C GLY A 272 4.37 -43.53 -36.54
N TYR A 273 4.93 -43.39 -37.73
CA TYR A 273 4.17 -43.28 -38.97
C TYR A 273 4.75 -44.24 -40.01
N SER A 274 3.94 -44.66 -40.97
CA SER A 274 4.40 -45.45 -42.10
C SER A 274 3.76 -44.99 -43.40
N VAL A 275 4.50 -45.20 -44.48
CA VAL A 275 4.03 -44.91 -45.84
C VAL A 275 4.19 -46.17 -46.67
N SER A 276 3.16 -46.50 -47.44
CA SER A 276 3.16 -47.65 -48.34
C SER A 276 2.61 -47.28 -49.71
N GLY A 277 3.23 -47.79 -50.77
CA GLY A 277 2.80 -47.57 -52.15
C GLY A 277 3.03 -46.13 -52.64
N GLY A 278 2.54 -45.85 -53.85
CA GLY A 278 2.78 -44.58 -54.55
C GLY A 278 4.24 -44.37 -54.95
N ARG A 279 4.53 -43.23 -55.58
CA ARG A 279 5.90 -42.79 -55.88
C ARG A 279 6.21 -41.53 -55.07
N MET A 280 7.22 -41.60 -54.21
CA MET A 280 7.67 -40.44 -53.44
C MET A 280 8.51 -39.50 -54.29
N MET A 281 8.22 -38.19 -54.22
CA MET A 281 8.99 -37.14 -54.88
C MET A 281 9.82 -36.33 -53.89
N SER A 282 9.27 -36.08 -52.70
CA SER A 282 9.98 -35.39 -51.64
C SER A 282 9.49 -35.84 -50.27
N TRP A 283 10.39 -35.83 -49.29
CA TRP A 283 10.10 -36.24 -47.93
C TRP A 283 11.02 -35.47 -46.98
N PHE A 284 10.41 -34.60 -46.18
CA PHE A 284 11.09 -33.76 -45.21
C PHE A 284 10.54 -33.99 -43.81
N GLU A 285 11.41 -33.92 -42.83
CA GLU A 285 11.06 -33.89 -41.40
C GLU A 285 11.62 -32.59 -40.81
N MET A 286 10.79 -31.84 -40.09
CA MET A 286 11.20 -30.71 -39.27
C MET A 286 11.31 -31.20 -37.82
N ALA A 287 12.54 -31.41 -37.37
CA ALA A 287 12.87 -32.07 -36.11
C ALA A 287 13.88 -31.27 -35.29
#